data_AF-A0A9X7Z8K4-F1
#
_entry.id   AF-A0A9X7Z8K4-F1
#
_cell.length_a   1.000
_cell.length_b   1.000
_cell.length_c   1.000
_cell.angle_alpha   90.00
_cell.angle_beta   90.00
_cell.angle_gamma   90.00
#
_symmetry.space_group_name_H-M   'P 1'
#
loop_
_entity.id
_entity.type
_entity.pdbx_description
1 polymer ?
#
loop_
_entity_poly.entity_id
_entity_poly.type
_entity_poly.pdbx_seq_one_letter_code
_entity_poly.pdbx_strand_id
1 'polypeptide(L)'
;MQFYRRRWQMLQQFAQEKGETYYSERLGIDFVEHHFSIFEKDFNRTFSQSETQELRIIRMLGDFQLHHTVLRRYYKHKEILTNPYFIEISSRFNQYCKHKDYSKVTTDHYVKQSARFMDYLSSQAVTDCNEITLPLINNYIKTLAGYTYKTVEQNICSIRTFFRFLLETGEVDVDFAAKTPMVQARKQTRIPSVWTTDELKQLIVAIDRGNPKGKLDYTIILLACCLGLRCTDIKNLKMENFRWEEKKLVHALCSCSQ
;
A
#
# COMPACT_ATOMS: atom_id res chain seq x y z
N MET A 1 -14.31 -6.87 -15.14
CA MET A 1 -13.87 -8.05 -15.93
C MET A 1 -14.13 -7.91 -17.43
N GLN A 2 -15.32 -7.45 -17.88
CA GLN A 2 -15.64 -7.33 -19.31
C GLN A 2 -14.66 -6.43 -20.10
N PHE A 3 -14.22 -5.31 -19.53
CA PHE A 3 -13.23 -4.41 -20.15
C PHE A 3 -11.94 -5.15 -20.56
N TYR A 4 -11.28 -5.83 -19.62
CA TYR A 4 -10.03 -6.54 -19.89
C TYR A 4 -10.22 -7.70 -20.87
N ARG A 5 -11.32 -8.45 -20.78
CA ARG A 5 -11.61 -9.52 -21.74
C ARG A 5 -11.72 -8.99 -23.17
N ARG A 6 -12.48 -7.91 -23.39
CA ARG A 6 -12.63 -7.30 -24.72
C ARG A 6 -11.29 -6.83 -25.27
N ARG A 7 -10.47 -6.21 -24.41
CA ARG A 7 -9.16 -5.69 -24.79
C ARG A 7 -8.14 -6.78 -25.10
N TRP A 8 -8.12 -7.88 -24.34
CA TRP A 8 -7.28 -9.03 -24.66
C TRP A 8 -7.74 -9.75 -25.93
N GLN A 9 -9.03 -9.79 -26.23
CA GLN A 9 -9.52 -10.29 -27.53
C GLN A 9 -9.02 -9.43 -28.69
N MET A 10 -9.06 -8.10 -28.55
CA MET A 10 -8.48 -7.18 -29.55
C MET A 10 -6.99 -7.41 -29.73
N LEU A 11 -6.24 -7.59 -28.63
CA LEU A 11 -4.81 -7.88 -28.69
C LEU A 11 -4.52 -9.25 -29.35
N GLN A 12 -5.33 -10.27 -29.09
CA GLN A 12 -5.21 -11.57 -29.74
C GLN A 12 -5.41 -11.47 -31.26
N GLN A 13 -6.41 -10.71 -31.70
CA GLN A 13 -6.63 -10.47 -33.12
C GLN A 13 -5.44 -9.71 -33.75
N PHE A 14 -4.97 -8.66 -33.10
CA PHE A 14 -3.80 -7.90 -33.55
C PHE A 14 -2.54 -8.77 -33.65
N ALA A 15 -2.32 -9.68 -32.69
CA ALA A 15 -1.22 -10.63 -32.71
C ALA A 15 -1.32 -11.60 -33.89
N GLN A 16 -2.52 -12.11 -34.18
CA GLN A 16 -2.77 -13.00 -35.33
C GLN A 16 -2.48 -12.29 -36.66
N GLU A 17 -2.91 -11.04 -36.81
CA GLU A 17 -2.64 -10.22 -38.01
C GLU A 17 -1.14 -9.97 -38.23
N LYS A 18 -0.35 -9.95 -37.14
CA LYS A 18 1.11 -9.82 -37.17
C LYS A 18 1.87 -11.15 -37.28
N GLY A 19 1.17 -12.29 -37.22
CA GLY A 19 1.79 -13.61 -37.22
C GLY A 19 2.49 -13.98 -35.91
N GLU A 20 2.16 -13.30 -34.81
CA GLU A 20 2.78 -13.48 -33.50
C GLU A 20 2.00 -14.49 -32.66
N THR A 21 2.70 -15.51 -32.13
CA THR A 21 2.08 -16.57 -31.31
C THR A 21 2.21 -16.31 -29.81
N TYR A 22 3.27 -15.61 -29.40
CA TYR A 22 3.57 -15.34 -28.00
C TYR A 22 3.52 -13.83 -27.74
N TYR A 23 3.13 -13.46 -26.51
CA TYR A 23 3.22 -12.07 -26.10
C TYR A 23 4.69 -11.64 -25.99
N SER A 24 4.98 -10.43 -26.47
CA SER A 24 6.25 -9.74 -26.26
C SER A 24 5.96 -8.30 -25.86
N GLU A 25 6.88 -7.66 -25.13
CA GLU A 25 6.75 -6.24 -24.79
C GLU A 25 6.61 -5.37 -26.04
N ARG A 26 7.30 -5.74 -27.13
CA ARG A 26 7.19 -5.04 -28.41
C ARG A 26 5.79 -5.15 -29.01
N LEU A 27 5.21 -6.34 -29.04
CA LEU A 27 3.84 -6.56 -29.51
C LEU A 27 2.83 -5.75 -28.69
N GLY A 28 3.03 -5.69 -27.36
CA GLY A 28 2.20 -4.88 -26.47
C GLY A 28 2.29 -3.38 -26.78
N ILE A 29 3.50 -2.85 -26.96
CA ILE A 29 3.72 -1.44 -27.33
C ILE A 29 3.08 -1.14 -28.69
N ASP A 30 3.35 -1.96 -29.71
CA ASP A 30 2.80 -1.79 -31.06
C ASP A 30 1.26 -1.82 -31.05
N PHE A 31 0.64 -2.68 -30.23
CA PHE A 31 -0.81 -2.73 -30.06
C PHE A 31 -1.38 -1.43 -29.48
N VAL A 32 -0.77 -0.89 -28.42
CA VAL A 32 -1.26 0.34 -27.79
C VAL A 32 -1.03 1.56 -28.68
N GLU A 33 0.09 1.61 -29.40
CA GLU A 33 0.35 2.62 -30.42
C GLU A 33 -0.71 2.60 -31.51
N HIS A 34 -1.00 1.41 -32.06
CA HIS A 34 -1.95 1.24 -33.16
C HIS A 34 -3.40 1.59 -32.77
N HIS A 35 -3.88 1.14 -31.60
CA HIS A 35 -5.29 1.28 -31.22
C HIS A 35 -5.61 2.48 -30.31
N PHE A 36 -4.63 3.03 -29.60
CA PHE A 36 -4.84 4.09 -28.61
C PHE A 36 -3.93 5.31 -28.78
N SER A 37 -3.03 5.29 -29.76
CA SER A 37 -2.10 6.39 -30.04
C SER A 37 -1.27 6.81 -28.82
N ILE A 38 -0.93 5.85 -27.96
CA ILE A 38 0.01 6.06 -26.84
C ILE A 38 1.36 5.53 -27.28
N PHE A 39 2.31 6.44 -27.50
CA PHE A 39 3.62 6.11 -28.05
C PHE A 39 4.64 5.84 -26.95
N GLU A 40 5.68 5.06 -27.26
CA GLU A 40 6.77 4.77 -26.31
C GLU A 40 7.41 6.06 -25.75
N LYS A 41 7.55 7.09 -26.58
CA LYS A 41 8.04 8.43 -26.17
C LYS A 41 7.19 9.10 -25.09
N ASP A 42 5.93 8.72 -24.96
CA ASP A 42 5.00 9.29 -24.00
C ASP A 42 5.15 8.68 -22.61
N PHE A 43 5.90 7.58 -22.44
CA PHE A 43 5.92 6.81 -21.18
C PHE A 43 6.46 7.59 -19.97
N ASN A 44 7.16 8.70 -20.21
CA ASN A 44 7.67 9.58 -19.16
C ASN A 44 6.66 10.64 -18.70
N ARG A 45 5.52 10.81 -19.38
CA ARG A 45 4.50 11.80 -19.00
C ARG A 45 3.49 11.23 -18.01
N THR A 46 2.71 12.12 -17.39
CA THR A 46 1.57 11.69 -16.58
C THR A 46 0.41 11.34 -17.50
N PHE A 47 -0.06 10.10 -17.42
CA PHE A 47 -1.21 9.61 -18.17
C PHE A 47 -2.53 9.93 -17.48
N SER A 48 -3.58 10.14 -18.26
CA SER A 48 -4.95 10.15 -17.77
C SER A 48 -5.35 8.79 -17.21
N GLN A 49 -6.45 8.75 -16.46
CA GLN A 49 -6.98 7.49 -15.92
C GLN A 49 -7.34 6.51 -17.04
N SER A 50 -7.88 6.98 -18.16
CA SER A 50 -8.26 6.15 -19.31
C SER A 50 -7.02 5.53 -19.96
N GLU A 51 -6.01 6.34 -20.29
CA GLU A 51 -4.74 5.86 -20.88
C GLU A 51 -4.03 4.88 -19.95
N THR A 52 -4.07 5.13 -18.64
CA THR A 52 -3.51 4.21 -17.63
C THR A 52 -4.20 2.84 -17.68
N GLN A 53 -5.52 2.78 -17.90
CA GLN A 53 -6.23 1.51 -18.05
C GLN A 53 -5.87 0.80 -19.35
N GLU A 54 -5.60 1.52 -20.44
CA GLU A 54 -5.16 0.91 -21.69
C GLU A 54 -3.75 0.31 -21.56
N LEU A 55 -2.81 1.06 -21.00
CA LEU A 55 -1.46 0.54 -20.70
C LEU A 55 -1.49 -0.64 -19.71
N ARG A 56 -2.52 -0.70 -18.86
CA ARG A 56 -2.68 -1.80 -17.90
C ARG A 56 -2.92 -3.14 -18.59
N ILE A 57 -3.56 -3.16 -19.75
CA ILE A 57 -3.88 -4.39 -20.50
C ILE A 57 -2.61 -5.16 -20.84
N ILE A 58 -1.64 -4.46 -21.42
CA ILE A 58 -0.35 -5.02 -21.83
C ILE A 58 0.54 -5.28 -20.62
N ARG A 59 0.52 -4.38 -19.63
CA ARG A 59 1.33 -4.54 -18.42
C ARG A 59 0.93 -5.75 -17.59
N MET A 60 -0.35 -6.10 -17.54
CA MET A 60 -0.78 -7.33 -16.85
C MET A 60 -0.25 -8.61 -17.51
N LEU A 61 -0.10 -8.62 -18.83
CA LEU A 61 0.48 -9.76 -19.55
C LEU A 61 1.99 -9.83 -19.33
N GLY A 62 2.68 -8.69 -19.40
CA GLY A 62 4.10 -8.61 -19.03
C GLY A 62 4.35 -9.02 -17.58
N ASP A 63 3.54 -8.52 -16.64
CA ASP A 63 3.57 -8.91 -15.22
C ASP A 63 3.41 -10.45 -15.08
N PHE A 64 2.44 -11.04 -15.80
CA PHE A 64 2.20 -12.48 -15.76
C PHE A 64 3.32 -13.30 -16.40
N GLN A 65 3.90 -12.85 -17.52
CA GLN A 65 5.02 -13.52 -18.17
C GLN A 65 6.29 -13.50 -17.30
N LEU A 66 6.53 -12.40 -16.57
CA LEU A 66 7.71 -12.25 -15.72
C LEU A 66 7.59 -12.93 -14.37
N HIS A 67 6.40 -12.93 -13.77
CA HIS A 67 6.20 -13.32 -12.38
C HIS A 67 5.22 -14.49 -12.19
N HIS A 68 4.62 -14.99 -13.27
CA HIS A 68 3.53 -15.97 -13.24
C HIS A 68 2.36 -15.53 -12.36
N THR A 69 2.17 -14.22 -12.22
CA THR A 69 1.11 -13.62 -11.42
C THR A 69 0.71 -12.25 -11.97
N VAL A 70 -0.56 -11.90 -11.84
CA VAL A 70 -1.03 -10.56 -12.24
C VAL A 70 -0.86 -9.62 -11.06
N LEU A 71 0.12 -8.72 -11.14
CA LEU A 71 0.45 -7.80 -10.04
C LEU A 71 -0.62 -6.74 -9.85
N ARG A 72 -1.60 -6.95 -8.96
CA ARG A 72 -2.70 -6.00 -8.73
C ARG A 72 -2.19 -4.70 -8.09
N ARG A 73 -1.84 -3.71 -8.92
CA ARG A 73 -1.41 -2.39 -8.43
C ARG A 73 -2.55 -1.57 -7.82
N TYR A 74 -3.80 -1.93 -8.13
CA TYR A 74 -5.02 -1.35 -7.57
C TYR A 74 -5.99 -2.46 -7.14
N TYR A 75 -6.35 -2.48 -5.86
CA TYR A 75 -7.31 -3.45 -5.30
C TYR A 75 -8.66 -2.74 -5.10
N LYS A 76 -9.59 -2.96 -6.03
CA LYS A 76 -10.96 -2.43 -5.91
C LYS A 76 -11.81 -3.24 -4.92
N HIS A 77 -11.50 -4.53 -4.75
CA HIS A 77 -12.17 -5.42 -3.82
C HIS A 77 -11.41 -5.51 -2.49
N LYS A 78 -12.15 -5.55 -1.37
CA LYS A 78 -11.59 -5.65 -0.01
C LYS A 78 -10.98 -7.03 0.27
N GLU A 79 -11.56 -8.07 -0.31
CA GLU A 79 -11.13 -9.45 -0.09
C GLU A 79 -10.11 -9.84 -1.15
N ILE A 80 -8.88 -10.09 -0.68
CA ILE A 80 -7.75 -10.45 -1.53
C ILE A 80 -7.64 -11.98 -1.64
N LEU A 81 -7.88 -12.68 -0.53
CA LEU A 81 -7.69 -14.13 -0.43
C LEU A 81 -8.96 -14.88 -0.82
N THR A 82 -8.80 -15.90 -1.67
CA THR A 82 -9.88 -16.82 -2.06
C THR A 82 -9.65 -18.25 -1.58
N ASN A 83 -8.40 -18.60 -1.26
CA ASN A 83 -8.05 -19.92 -0.75
C ASN A 83 -8.45 -20.03 0.74
N PRO A 84 -9.29 -21.00 1.13
CA PRO A 84 -9.72 -21.20 2.52
C PRO A 84 -8.56 -21.33 3.52
N TYR A 85 -7.48 -22.04 3.15
CA TYR A 85 -6.30 -22.22 3.99
C TYR A 85 -5.66 -20.87 4.33
N PHE A 86 -5.40 -20.02 3.32
CA PHE A 86 -4.81 -18.71 3.57
C PHE A 86 -5.76 -17.73 4.26
N ILE A 87 -7.08 -17.87 4.08
CA ILE A 87 -8.07 -17.09 4.85
C ILE A 87 -7.93 -17.41 6.35
N GLU A 88 -7.80 -18.68 6.70
CA GLU A 88 -7.59 -19.11 8.08
C GLU A 88 -6.25 -18.61 8.64
N ILE A 89 -5.15 -18.80 7.91
CA ILE A 89 -3.82 -18.29 8.30
C ILE A 89 -3.84 -16.77 8.52
N SER A 90 -4.52 -16.02 7.64
CA SER A 90 -4.70 -14.57 7.79
C SER A 90 -5.47 -14.20 9.07
N SER A 91 -6.53 -14.96 9.40
CA SER A 91 -7.30 -14.78 10.63
C SER A 91 -6.45 -15.02 11.87
N ARG A 92 -5.68 -16.12 11.89
CA ARG A 92 -4.73 -16.43 12.98
C ARG A 92 -3.64 -15.38 13.12
N PHE A 93 -3.10 -14.88 12.01
CA PHE A 93 -2.11 -13.80 12.02
C PHE A 93 -2.69 -12.48 12.56
N ASN A 94 -3.94 -12.16 12.24
CA ASN A 94 -4.63 -11.00 12.81
C ASN A 94 -4.79 -11.13 14.34
N GLN A 95 -5.16 -12.31 14.84
CA GLN A 95 -5.24 -12.58 16.28
C GLN A 95 -3.86 -12.46 16.94
N TYR A 96 -2.81 -13.02 16.31
CA TYR A 96 -1.42 -12.89 16.76
C TYR A 96 -0.99 -11.42 16.89
N CYS A 97 -1.28 -10.58 15.88
CA CYS A 97 -0.96 -9.15 15.92
C CYS A 97 -1.67 -8.43 17.07
N LYS A 98 -2.91 -8.80 17.36
CA LYS A 98 -3.67 -8.25 18.50
C LYS A 98 -3.07 -8.68 19.83
N HIS A 99 -2.66 -9.95 19.97
CA HIS A 99 -2.01 -10.46 21.18
C HIS A 99 -0.63 -9.84 21.43
N LYS A 100 0.05 -9.33 20.38
CA LYS A 100 1.28 -8.54 20.52
C LYS A 100 1.02 -7.05 20.79
N ASP A 101 -0.23 -6.67 21.09
CA ASP A 101 -0.67 -5.30 21.37
C ASP A 101 -0.32 -4.27 20.28
N TYR A 102 -0.25 -4.72 19.02
CA TYR A 102 -0.08 -3.79 17.92
C TYR A 102 -1.34 -2.94 17.72
N SER A 103 -1.13 -1.65 17.49
CA SER A 103 -2.21 -0.72 17.17
C SER A 103 -3.08 -1.25 16.02
N LYS A 104 -4.36 -0.91 16.02
CA LYS A 104 -5.28 -1.33 14.94
C LYS A 104 -4.75 -1.00 13.54
N VAL A 105 -4.18 0.20 13.37
CA VAL A 105 -3.63 0.65 12.08
C VAL A 105 -2.43 -0.21 11.66
N THR A 106 -1.56 -0.57 12.60
CA THR A 106 -0.41 -1.44 12.36
C THR A 106 -0.87 -2.86 12.00
N THR A 107 -1.81 -3.41 12.77
CA THR A 107 -2.40 -4.73 12.52
C THR A 107 -3.07 -4.81 11.15
N ASP A 108 -3.94 -3.84 10.84
CA ASP A 108 -4.62 -3.77 9.53
C ASP A 108 -3.59 -3.65 8.38
N HIS A 109 -2.48 -2.93 8.58
CA HIS A 109 -1.40 -2.84 7.60
C HIS A 109 -0.68 -4.19 7.42
N TYR A 110 -0.27 -4.84 8.50
CA TYR A 110 0.44 -6.12 8.46
C TYR A 110 -0.41 -7.21 7.81
N VAL A 111 -1.67 -7.37 8.24
CA VAL A 111 -2.61 -8.34 7.68
C VAL A 111 -2.85 -8.08 6.19
N LYS A 112 -2.96 -6.81 5.79
CA LYS A 112 -3.12 -6.46 4.38
C LYS A 112 -1.90 -6.84 3.52
N GLN A 113 -0.68 -6.60 4.00
CA GLN A 113 0.51 -6.95 3.21
C GLN A 113 0.73 -8.47 3.19
N SER A 114 0.53 -9.17 4.30
CA SER A 114 0.65 -10.64 4.33
C SER A 114 -0.42 -11.30 3.45
N ALA A 115 -1.64 -10.77 3.39
CA ALA A 115 -2.67 -11.24 2.46
C ALA A 115 -2.26 -11.12 0.98
N ARG A 116 -1.50 -10.07 0.61
CA ARG A 116 -0.97 -9.95 -0.75
C ARG A 116 0.11 -10.99 -1.04
N PHE A 117 0.95 -11.29 -0.05
CA PHE A 117 1.93 -12.35 -0.17
C PHE A 117 1.27 -13.73 -0.31
N MET A 118 0.24 -14.01 0.48
CA MET A 118 -0.54 -15.27 0.40
C MET A 118 -1.33 -15.42 -0.92
N ASP A 119 -1.85 -14.32 -1.47
CA ASP A 119 -2.45 -14.31 -2.82
C ASP A 119 -1.40 -14.61 -3.90
N TYR A 120 -0.19 -14.05 -3.75
CA TYR A 120 0.93 -14.42 -4.61
C TYR A 120 1.28 -15.91 -4.49
N LEU A 121 1.40 -16.46 -3.27
CA LEU A 121 1.64 -17.90 -3.06
C LEU A 121 0.58 -18.75 -3.76
N SER A 122 -0.70 -18.40 -3.59
CA SER A 122 -1.81 -19.07 -4.27
C SER A 122 -1.65 -19.04 -5.80
N SER A 123 -1.18 -17.91 -6.37
CA SER A 123 -0.92 -17.79 -7.81
C SER A 123 0.27 -18.64 -8.29
N GLN A 124 1.19 -18.99 -7.39
CA GLN A 124 2.30 -19.91 -7.66
C GLN A 124 1.92 -21.38 -7.35
N ALA A 125 0.63 -21.68 -7.20
CA ALA A 125 0.10 -23.00 -6.85
C ALA A 125 0.58 -23.55 -5.49
N VAL A 126 1.05 -22.68 -4.59
CA VAL A 126 1.38 -23.05 -3.21
C VAL A 126 0.09 -23.21 -2.42
N THR A 127 -0.05 -24.36 -1.75
CA THR A 127 -1.26 -24.70 -1.00
C THR A 127 -1.08 -24.63 0.51
N ASP A 128 0.16 -24.80 1.00
CA ASP A 128 0.52 -24.82 2.41
C ASP A 128 1.69 -23.84 2.70
N CYS A 129 1.81 -23.37 3.95
CA CYS A 129 2.92 -22.51 4.37
C CYS A 129 4.27 -23.25 4.40
N ASN A 130 4.27 -24.57 4.60
CA ASN A 130 5.48 -25.40 4.59
C ASN A 130 6.15 -25.49 3.21
N GLU A 131 5.41 -25.22 2.14
CA GLU A 131 5.93 -25.15 0.78
C GLU A 131 6.63 -23.82 0.47
N ILE A 132 6.62 -22.85 1.40
CA ILE A 132 7.31 -21.58 1.22
C ILE A 132 8.81 -21.82 1.11
N THR A 133 9.44 -21.21 0.10
CA THR A 133 10.88 -21.30 -0.13
C THR A 133 11.50 -19.92 -0.33
N LEU A 134 12.80 -19.78 -0.10
CA LEU A 134 13.52 -18.51 -0.34
C LEU A 134 13.39 -18.00 -1.79
N PRO A 135 13.45 -18.86 -2.83
CA PRO A 135 13.17 -18.42 -4.20
C PRO A 135 11.79 -17.78 -4.37
N LEU A 136 10.73 -18.34 -3.77
CA LEU A 136 9.38 -17.75 -3.80
C LEU A 136 9.35 -16.38 -3.14
N ILE A 137 9.99 -16.23 -1.98
CA ILE A 137 10.08 -14.95 -1.27
C ILE A 137 10.83 -13.91 -2.12
N ASN A 138 11.97 -14.28 -2.70
CA ASN A 138 12.74 -13.38 -3.56
C ASN A 138 11.97 -12.98 -4.82
N ASN A 139 11.24 -13.92 -5.44
CA ASN A 139 10.41 -13.64 -6.60
C ASN A 139 9.23 -12.73 -6.24
N TYR A 140 8.62 -12.90 -5.07
CA TYR A 140 7.64 -11.95 -4.54
C TYR A 140 8.24 -10.55 -4.37
N ILE A 141 9.43 -10.42 -3.79
CA ILE A 141 10.09 -9.12 -3.60
C ILE A 141 10.34 -8.42 -4.95
N LYS A 142 10.70 -9.18 -6.01
CA LYS A 142 10.83 -8.63 -7.37
C LYS A 142 9.52 -8.02 -7.89
N THR A 143 8.36 -8.56 -7.49
CA THR A 143 7.06 -7.98 -7.86
C THR A 143 6.82 -6.59 -7.29
N LEU A 144 7.56 -6.21 -6.25
CA LEU A 144 7.49 -4.88 -5.65
C LEU A 144 8.26 -3.82 -6.47
N ALA A 145 8.88 -4.22 -7.59
CA ALA A 145 9.54 -3.30 -8.49
C ALA A 145 8.58 -2.22 -9.03
N GLY A 146 9.03 -0.97 -8.95
CA GLY A 146 8.25 0.21 -9.34
C GLY A 146 7.42 0.84 -8.21
N TYR A 147 7.37 0.24 -7.02
CA TYR A 147 6.94 0.96 -5.82
C TYR A 147 8.05 1.88 -5.30
N THR A 148 7.68 2.90 -4.53
CA THR A 148 8.66 3.72 -3.82
C THR A 148 9.44 2.88 -2.81
N TYR A 149 10.71 3.22 -2.59
CA TYR A 149 11.56 2.52 -1.61
C TYR A 149 10.89 2.39 -0.24
N LYS A 150 10.18 3.43 0.21
CA LYS A 150 9.45 3.40 1.49
C LYS A 150 8.34 2.36 1.51
N THR A 151 7.62 2.20 0.41
CA THR A 151 6.55 1.18 0.30
C THR A 151 7.12 -0.23 0.30
N VAL A 152 8.26 -0.43 -0.39
CA VAL A 152 8.96 -1.72 -0.42
C VAL A 152 9.45 -2.09 0.99
N GLU A 153 10.10 -1.16 1.69
CA GLU A 153 10.54 -1.33 3.09
C GLU A 153 9.37 -1.72 4.00
N GLN A 154 8.24 -1.02 3.92
CA GLN A 154 7.04 -1.33 4.72
C GLN A 154 6.45 -2.71 4.41
N ASN A 155 6.44 -3.11 3.13
CA ASN A 155 6.01 -4.46 2.73
C ASN A 155 6.91 -5.53 3.34
N ILE A 156 8.22 -5.39 3.18
CA ILE A 156 9.21 -6.35 3.71
C ILE A 156 9.12 -6.42 5.24
N CYS A 157 8.98 -5.28 5.92
CA CYS A 157 8.80 -5.25 7.38
C CYS A 157 7.54 -6.03 7.80
N SER A 158 6.42 -5.82 7.12
CA SER A 158 5.17 -6.52 7.39
C SER A 158 5.29 -8.03 7.18
N ILE A 159 5.93 -8.44 6.08
CA ILE A 159 6.13 -9.84 5.72
C ILE A 159 7.09 -10.53 6.70
N ARG A 160 8.14 -9.85 7.17
CA ARG A 160 9.02 -10.38 8.22
C ARG A 160 8.28 -10.58 9.55
N THR A 161 7.30 -9.75 9.88
CA THR A 161 6.42 -10.00 11.03
C THR A 161 5.53 -11.22 10.82
N PHE A 162 5.01 -11.40 9.60
CA PHE A 162 4.26 -12.59 9.23
C PHE A 162 5.09 -13.87 9.30
N PHE A 163 6.34 -13.86 8.83
CA PHE A 163 7.24 -15.02 8.94
C PHE A 163 7.59 -15.38 10.39
N ARG A 164 7.74 -14.38 11.27
CA ARG A 164 7.90 -14.63 12.71
C ARG A 164 6.68 -15.32 13.30
N PHE A 165 5.47 -14.89 12.91
CA PHE A 165 4.25 -15.59 13.28
C PHE A 165 4.25 -17.04 12.80
N LEU A 166 4.54 -17.29 11.52
CA LEU A 166 4.55 -18.66 10.97
C LEU A 166 5.52 -19.57 11.73
N LEU A 167 6.72 -19.07 12.06
CA LEU A 167 7.71 -19.82 12.83
C LEU A 167 7.25 -20.05 14.28
N GLU A 168 6.75 -19.01 14.97
CA GLU A 168 6.27 -19.11 16.36
C GLU A 168 5.08 -20.07 16.51
N THR A 169 4.25 -20.21 15.47
CA THR A 169 3.10 -21.13 15.47
C THR A 169 3.39 -22.50 14.85
N GLY A 170 4.61 -22.77 14.39
CA GLY A 170 4.99 -24.06 13.80
C GLY A 170 4.43 -24.31 12.40
N GLU A 171 4.04 -23.27 11.67
CA GLU A 171 3.61 -23.38 10.26
C GLU A 171 4.77 -23.55 9.29
N VAL A 172 5.98 -23.21 9.75
CA VAL A 172 7.25 -23.39 9.04
C VAL A 172 8.35 -23.65 10.06
N ASP A 173 9.32 -24.48 9.70
CA ASP A 173 10.50 -24.76 10.55
C ASP A 173 11.69 -23.80 10.29
N VAL A 174 11.58 -23.00 9.22
CA VAL A 174 12.66 -22.13 8.76
C VAL A 174 12.41 -20.69 9.15
N ASP A 175 13.40 -20.04 9.76
CA ASP A 175 13.37 -18.61 10.03
C ASP A 175 13.53 -17.77 8.73
N PHE A 176 12.43 -17.63 8.00
CA PHE A 176 12.36 -16.77 6.82
C PHE A 176 12.48 -15.28 7.17
N ALA A 177 12.12 -14.89 8.39
CA ALA A 177 12.27 -13.49 8.81
C ALA A 177 13.76 -13.12 8.85
N ALA A 178 14.63 -13.94 9.42
CA ALA A 178 16.08 -13.70 9.41
C ALA A 178 16.68 -13.73 8.00
N LYS A 179 16.21 -14.66 7.14
CA LYS A 179 16.75 -14.85 5.79
C LYS A 179 16.26 -13.84 4.75
N THR A 180 15.20 -13.08 5.05
CA THR A 180 14.68 -12.05 4.14
C THR A 180 15.45 -10.74 4.31
N PRO A 181 16.08 -10.18 3.26
CA PRO A 181 16.89 -8.98 3.39
C PRO A 181 16.04 -7.78 3.82
N MET A 182 16.56 -6.97 4.74
CA MET A 182 15.91 -5.70 5.11
C MET A 182 16.34 -4.62 4.13
N VAL A 183 15.41 -4.15 3.29
CA VAL A 183 15.66 -3.01 2.41
C VAL A 183 15.47 -1.75 3.24
N GLN A 184 16.58 -1.09 3.59
CA GLN A 184 16.51 0.24 4.18
C GLN A 184 16.15 1.23 3.07
N ALA A 185 14.97 1.84 3.17
CA ALA A 185 14.65 2.93 2.27
C ALA A 185 15.66 4.06 2.51
N ARG A 186 16.38 4.50 1.47
CA ARG A 186 17.19 5.72 1.58
C ARG A 186 16.27 6.82 2.07
N LYS A 187 16.48 7.27 3.31
CA LYS A 187 15.81 8.44 3.85
C LYS A 187 16.32 9.61 3.02
N GLN A 188 15.64 9.94 1.93
CA GLN A 188 15.71 11.30 1.40
C GLN A 188 15.11 12.16 2.51
N THR A 189 15.96 12.58 3.44
CA THR A 189 15.69 13.64 4.40
C THR A 189 15.53 14.91 3.60
N ARG A 190 14.39 15.03 2.91
CA ARG A 190 13.91 16.32 2.46
C ARG A 190 13.79 17.14 3.73
N ILE A 191 14.60 18.20 3.82
CA ILE A 191 14.48 19.16 4.91
C ILE A 191 13.02 19.62 4.88
N PRO A 192 12.24 19.40 5.96
CA PRO A 192 10.86 19.84 5.99
C PRO A 192 10.82 21.34 5.70
N SER A 193 9.96 21.77 4.78
CA SER A 193 9.67 23.19 4.63
C SER A 193 8.97 23.64 5.92
N VAL A 194 9.68 24.39 6.75
CA VAL A 194 9.13 24.99 7.95
C VAL A 194 8.40 26.27 7.58
N TRP A 195 7.23 26.48 8.19
CA TRP A 195 6.49 27.71 8.01
C TRP A 195 7.14 28.79 8.87
N THR A 196 7.34 29.97 8.27
CA THR A 196 7.76 31.16 9.01
C THR A 196 6.60 31.68 9.86
N THR A 197 6.93 32.46 10.89
CA THR A 197 5.92 33.09 11.77
C THR A 197 4.94 33.97 10.97
N ASP A 198 5.40 34.63 9.92
CA ASP A 198 4.55 35.52 9.12
C ASP A 198 3.64 34.75 8.16
N GLU A 199 4.10 33.65 7.56
CA GLU A 199 3.24 32.73 6.79
C GLU A 199 2.14 32.13 7.69
N LEU A 200 2.48 31.76 8.92
CA LEU A 200 1.50 31.24 9.88
C LEU A 200 0.46 32.31 10.27
N LYS A 201 0.88 33.56 10.51
CA LYS A 201 -0.04 34.68 10.78
C LYS A 201 -0.98 34.91 9.60
N GLN A 202 -0.45 34.92 8.38
CA GLN A 202 -1.25 35.09 7.16
C GLN A 202 -2.29 33.97 7.03
N LEU A 203 -1.87 32.71 7.25
CA LEU A 203 -2.78 31.55 7.24
C LEU A 203 -3.90 31.71 8.27
N ILE A 204 -3.57 32.07 9.50
CA ILE A 204 -4.54 32.21 10.59
C ILE A 204 -5.54 33.35 10.32
N VAL A 205 -5.06 34.48 9.79
CA VAL A 205 -5.90 35.66 9.46
C VAL A 205 -6.84 35.38 8.29
N ALA A 206 -6.42 34.56 7.33
CA ALA A 206 -7.22 34.24 6.13
C ALA A 206 -8.45 33.36 6.42
N ILE A 207 -8.56 32.75 7.60
CA ILE A 207 -9.69 31.88 7.95
C ILE A 207 -10.92 32.72 8.30
N ASP A 208 -11.98 32.58 7.51
CA ASP A 208 -13.29 33.20 7.81
C ASP A 208 -13.92 32.56 9.06
N ARG A 209 -13.97 33.30 10.16
CA ARG A 209 -14.55 32.86 11.45
C ARG A 209 -16.04 33.21 11.59
N GLY A 210 -16.68 33.75 10.56
CA GLY A 210 -18.10 34.10 10.56
C GLY A 210 -19.03 32.89 10.60
N ASN A 211 -18.54 31.72 10.22
CA ASN A 211 -19.31 30.47 10.18
C ASN A 211 -18.72 29.40 11.13
N PRO A 212 -19.53 28.40 11.56
CA PRO A 212 -19.07 27.36 12.49
C PRO A 212 -17.88 26.55 11.97
N LYS A 213 -17.82 26.28 10.66
CA LYS A 213 -16.73 25.51 10.05
C LYS A 213 -15.41 26.25 10.14
N GLY A 214 -15.38 27.54 9.83
CA GLY A 214 -14.15 28.32 9.91
C GLY A 214 -13.66 28.55 11.35
N LYS A 215 -14.56 28.59 12.35
CA LYS A 215 -14.15 28.55 13.77
C LYS A 215 -13.46 27.23 14.14
N LEU A 216 -13.95 26.11 13.58
CA LEU A 216 -13.33 24.80 13.77
C LEU A 216 -11.97 24.72 13.07
N ASP A 217 -11.87 25.16 11.81
CA ASP A 217 -10.61 25.18 11.06
C ASP A 217 -9.54 26.03 11.76
N TYR A 218 -9.93 27.22 12.24
CA TYR A 218 -9.09 28.09 13.06
C TYR A 218 -8.57 27.38 14.31
N THR A 219 -9.46 26.70 15.03
CA THR A 219 -9.11 25.99 16.27
C THR A 219 -8.14 24.84 15.99
N ILE A 220 -8.39 24.03 14.95
CA ILE A 220 -7.52 22.93 14.55
C ILE A 220 -6.12 23.44 14.19
N ILE A 221 -6.03 24.52 13.41
CA ILE A 221 -4.74 25.11 13.01
C ILE A 221 -4.00 25.67 14.24
N LEU A 222 -4.70 26.36 15.15
CA LEU A 222 -4.09 26.87 16.38
C LEU A 222 -3.54 25.73 17.26
N LEU A 223 -4.31 24.66 17.44
CA LEU A 223 -3.89 23.49 18.22
C LEU A 223 -2.69 22.78 17.59
N ALA A 224 -2.65 22.66 16.25
CA ALA A 224 -1.54 22.03 15.54
C ALA A 224 -0.26 22.89 15.57
N CYS A 225 -0.38 24.19 15.26
CA CYS A 225 0.78 25.06 15.06
C CYS A 225 1.31 25.68 16.34
N CYS A 226 0.44 26.02 17.31
CA CYS A 226 0.85 26.67 18.55
C CYS A 226 1.12 25.67 19.68
N LEU A 227 0.37 24.56 19.75
CA LEU A 227 0.54 23.54 20.79
C LEU A 227 1.26 22.28 20.29
N GLY A 228 1.52 22.17 18.98
CA GLY A 228 2.22 21.02 18.41
C GLY A 228 1.44 19.71 18.47
N LEU A 229 0.12 19.76 18.64
CA LEU A 229 -0.71 18.55 18.74
C LEU A 229 -0.78 17.82 17.40
N ARG A 230 -0.71 16.48 17.43
CA ARG A 230 -0.87 15.68 16.21
C ARG A 230 -2.34 15.66 15.81
N CYS A 231 -2.60 15.41 14.53
CA CYS A 231 -3.96 15.38 14.00
C CYS A 231 -4.89 14.39 14.72
N THR A 232 -4.36 13.24 15.14
CA THR A 232 -5.11 12.23 15.92
C THR A 232 -5.48 12.74 17.30
N ASP A 233 -4.59 13.50 17.93
CA ASP A 233 -4.75 14.05 19.27
C ASP A 233 -5.81 15.15 19.24
N ILE A 234 -5.72 16.06 18.27
CA ILE A 234 -6.73 17.11 18.03
C ILE A 234 -8.11 16.49 17.77
N LYS A 235 -8.17 15.43 16.96
CA LYS A 235 -9.44 14.75 16.63
C LYS A 235 -10.11 14.14 17.86
N ASN A 236 -9.33 13.64 18.80
CA ASN A 236 -9.83 12.96 20.00
C ASN A 236 -10.01 13.91 21.20
N LEU A 237 -9.69 15.19 21.03
CA LEU A 237 -9.76 16.19 22.08
C LEU A 237 -11.21 16.49 22.45
N LYS A 238 -11.51 16.51 23.75
CA LYS A 238 -12.83 16.80 24.31
C LYS A 238 -12.77 17.99 25.24
N MET A 239 -13.94 18.57 25.55
CA MET A 239 -14.04 19.70 26.48
C MET A 239 -13.48 19.37 27.88
N GLU A 240 -13.60 18.12 28.31
CA GLU A 240 -13.04 17.61 29.58
C GLU A 240 -11.50 17.64 29.64
N ASN A 241 -10.80 17.79 28.50
CA ASN A 241 -9.35 17.91 28.47
C ASN A 241 -8.88 19.35 28.79
N PHE A 242 -9.78 20.33 28.77
CA PHE A 242 -9.43 21.72 29.07
C PHE A 242 -9.66 22.02 30.55
N ARG A 243 -8.57 22.35 31.25
CA ARG A 243 -8.61 22.92 32.60
C ARG A 243 -8.43 24.44 32.46
N TRP A 244 -9.54 25.11 32.17
CA TRP A 244 -9.55 26.54 31.82
C TRP A 244 -8.98 27.43 32.92
N GLU A 245 -9.32 27.16 34.19
CA GLU A 245 -8.83 27.92 35.35
C GLU A 245 -7.31 27.82 35.50
N GLU A 246 -6.75 26.64 35.21
CA GLU A 246 -5.32 26.39 35.27
C GLU A 246 -4.58 26.76 33.98
N LYS A 247 -5.32 27.15 32.93
CA LYS A 247 -4.80 27.33 31.55
C LYS A 247 -4.05 26.10 31.04
N LYS A 248 -4.51 24.90 31.39
CA LYS A 248 -3.87 23.63 31.01
C LYS A 248 -4.74 22.83 30.06
N LEU A 249 -4.07 22.15 29.13
CA LEU A 249 -4.65 21.07 28.36
C LEU A 249 -4.12 19.74 28.90
N VAL A 250 -5.02 18.91 29.45
CA VAL A 250 -4.67 17.60 30.01
C VAL A 250 -5.06 16.54 29.00
N HIS A 251 -4.06 15.98 28.33
CA HIS A 251 -4.25 14.83 27.47
C HIS A 251 -4.23 13.58 28.36
N ALA A 252 -5.31 12.81 28.39
CA ALA A 252 -5.21 11.44 28.86
C ALA A 252 -4.25 10.72 27.89
N LEU A 253 -3.07 10.35 28.36
CA LEU A 253 -2.23 9.42 27.63
C LEU A 253 -3.10 8.21 27.30
N CYS A 254 -2.95 7.68 26.07
CA CYS A 254 -3.41 6.35 25.72
C CYS A 254 -3.25 5.46 26.95
N SER A 255 -4.36 4.89 27.42
CA SER A 255 -4.32 3.65 28.18
C SER A 255 -3.64 2.62 27.28
N CYS A 256 -2.30 2.59 27.31
CA CYS A 256 -1.58 1.36 27.12
C CYS A 256 -2.13 0.45 28.20
N SER A 257 -2.94 -0.51 27.76
CA SER A 257 -3.44 -1.63 28.54
C SER A 257 -2.34 -2.10 29.49
N GLN A 258 -2.59 -1.98 30.80
CA GLN A 258 -1.89 -2.80 31.79
C GLN A 258 -2.31 -4.26 31.63
#